data_AF-A0A6H9WP88-F1
#
_entry.id   AF-A0A6H9WP88-F1
#
_cell.length_a   1.000
_cell.length_b   1.000
_cell.length_c   1.000
_cell.angle_alpha   90.00
_cell.angle_beta   90.00
_cell.angle_gamma   90.00
#
_symmetry.space_group_name_H-M   'P 1'
#
loop_
_entity.id
_entity.type
_entity.pdbx_description
1 polymer ?
#
loop_
_entity_poly.entity_id
_entity_poly.type
_entity_poly.pdbx_seq_one_letter_code
_entity_poly.pdbx_strand_id
1 'polypeptide(L)'
;MSRFTPVLRNDGSLDRHRSAWKTMVCILFAAMSVAVFVSVFDNFESLQQSANVDAERVTLARNQVSQRLAPLSGLILAAAAALWFAYAAVFRCREWTRRESGNRLRRKAEFGLVGGLPLMHDLHARLSTGDPAVYTPFPPPTSKGDVGFEAWLVPEDSVAHAALRTGRGAGTRMTELLTFTGVHYEAFAAAIKNRLEVPLPNERNPLWHGADAGSVLAPTMAAVGSAPNPAADTAAALAGDATDPKLQQWAAYVRGGGRQEEHADAAGLKKARAWNSGILVVSAVVLAGGAAALLALSSFEHARASLLITLAVFLGLLAVAFIPRIALLRRNLGDTAGPEAVVAAEGIEIRGLPVIAWNEILGIVYLDDRQRTERALSVPVTGWGLRLAFKAGEGSIGLTIAVRDGVGLRSRVTSRDTRSAVKLWPRGEHGLRGGTVTTRLDVRLTPEARERFIAAARGGAVTAGVPFHLVRGVLDNAKFLGRMLDPKWGDTP
;
A
#
# COMPACT_ATOMS: atom_id res chain seq x y z
N MET A 1 -2.24 -1.16 26.12
CA MET A 1 -2.22 -1.54 27.55
C MET A 1 -0.76 -1.65 27.91
N SER A 2 -0.30 -0.89 28.91
CA SER A 2 1.12 -0.83 29.24
C SER A 2 1.64 -2.24 29.54
N ARG A 3 2.83 -2.55 29.03
CA ARG A 3 3.48 -3.85 29.30
C ARG A 3 3.86 -3.99 30.77
N PHE A 4 3.84 -2.88 31.52
CA PHE A 4 4.11 -2.79 32.96
C PHE A 4 2.85 -2.89 33.83
N THR A 5 1.71 -3.29 33.26
CA THR A 5 0.47 -3.49 34.03
C THR A 5 0.67 -4.37 35.28
N PRO A 6 1.46 -5.46 35.27
CA PRO A 6 1.70 -6.25 36.48
C PRO A 6 2.40 -5.47 37.59
N VAL A 7 3.48 -4.74 37.27
CA VAL A 7 4.24 -3.95 38.24
C VAL A 7 3.40 -2.81 38.81
N LEU A 8 2.69 -2.06 37.95
CA LEU A 8 1.79 -0.99 38.40
C LEU A 8 0.64 -1.49 39.27
N ARG A 9 0.21 -2.75 39.10
CA ARG A 9 -0.86 -3.36 39.93
C ARG A 9 -0.35 -3.76 41.31
N ASN A 10 0.92 -4.15 41.41
CA ASN A 10 1.51 -4.58 42.67
C ASN A 10 1.88 -3.40 43.58
N ASP A 11 1.95 -2.19 43.02
CA ASP A 11 2.14 -0.97 43.81
C ASP A 11 0.85 -0.60 44.56
N GLY A 12 0.91 -0.64 45.89
CA GLY A 12 -0.23 -0.31 46.75
C GLY A 12 -0.66 1.16 46.70
N SER A 13 0.12 2.06 46.10
CA SER A 13 -0.21 3.48 45.95
C SER A 13 -1.02 3.79 44.68
N LEU A 14 -1.21 2.80 43.78
CA LEU A 14 -1.86 2.99 42.49
C LEU A 14 -3.15 2.18 42.37
N ASP A 15 -4.20 2.83 41.90
CA ASP A 15 -5.46 2.20 41.56
C ASP A 15 -5.78 2.34 40.08
N ARG A 16 -6.62 1.42 39.59
CA ARG A 16 -7.00 1.38 38.17
C ARG A 16 -8.49 1.56 38.00
N HIS A 17 -8.89 2.77 37.62
CA HIS A 17 -10.29 3.14 37.41
C HIS A 17 -10.65 3.20 35.92
N ARG A 18 -11.95 3.07 35.62
CA ARG A 18 -12.47 3.34 34.28
C ARG A 18 -12.55 4.86 34.09
N SER A 19 -11.96 5.35 33.00
CA SER A 19 -11.99 6.77 32.65
C SER A 19 -13.29 7.09 31.91
N ALA A 20 -14.18 7.86 32.55
CA ALA A 20 -15.48 8.22 31.98
C ALA A 20 -15.32 8.93 30.64
N TRP A 21 -14.40 9.91 30.56
CA TRP A 21 -14.09 10.64 29.34
C TRP A 21 -13.66 9.72 28.18
N LYS A 22 -12.65 8.85 28.40
CA LYS A 22 -12.20 7.92 27.36
C LYS A 22 -13.30 6.95 26.92
N THR A 23 -14.09 6.48 27.89
CA THR A 23 -15.20 5.56 27.63
C THR A 23 -16.25 6.26 26.75
N MET A 24 -16.63 7.49 27.09
CA MET A 24 -17.57 8.30 26.31
C MET A 24 -17.07 8.56 24.89
N VAL A 25 -15.80 8.92 24.73
CA VAL A 25 -15.17 9.11 23.40
C VAL A 25 -15.22 7.81 22.58
N CYS A 26 -14.88 6.66 23.16
CA CYS A 26 -14.98 5.38 22.46
C CYS A 26 -16.43 5.02 22.11
N ILE A 27 -17.40 5.27 23.00
CA ILE A 27 -18.82 5.05 22.71
C ILE A 27 -19.29 5.94 21.55
N LEU A 28 -18.89 7.22 21.54
CA LEU A 28 -19.21 8.14 20.46
C LEU A 28 -18.64 7.65 19.12
N PHE A 29 -17.38 7.22 19.08
CA PHE A 29 -16.79 6.65 17.86
C PHE A 29 -17.48 5.35 17.42
N ALA A 30 -17.88 4.49 18.36
CA ALA A 30 -18.66 3.30 18.05
C ALA A 30 -20.02 3.66 17.43
N ALA A 31 -20.74 4.62 18.02
CA ALA A 31 -22.02 5.10 17.51
C ALA A 31 -21.89 5.74 16.12
N MET A 32 -20.87 6.58 15.89
CA MET A 32 -20.59 7.14 14.56
C MET A 32 -20.26 6.03 13.54
N SER A 33 -19.51 5.00 13.94
CA SER A 33 -19.17 3.89 13.05
C SER A 33 -20.42 3.08 12.66
N VAL A 34 -21.37 2.89 13.60
CA VAL A 34 -22.68 2.29 13.33
C VAL A 34 -23.52 3.19 12.42
N ALA A 35 -23.55 4.50 12.65
CA ALA A 35 -24.29 5.43 11.80
C ALA A 35 -23.75 5.44 10.35
N VAL A 36 -22.42 5.42 10.18
CA VAL A 36 -21.79 5.27 8.86
C VAL A 36 -22.12 3.91 8.25
N PHE A 37 -22.09 2.83 9.04
CA PHE A 37 -22.46 1.51 8.55
C PHE A 37 -23.90 1.48 8.03
N VAL A 38 -24.87 1.96 8.82
CA VAL A 38 -26.29 2.04 8.42
C VAL A 38 -26.46 2.92 7.19
N SER A 39 -25.83 4.11 7.17
CA SER A 39 -25.90 5.00 6.01
C SER A 39 -25.34 4.38 4.73
N VAL A 40 -24.17 3.71 4.80
CA VAL A 40 -23.60 3.01 3.64
C VAL A 40 -24.45 1.80 3.24
N PHE A 41 -25.07 1.11 4.21
CA PHE A 41 -25.92 -0.05 3.96
C PHE A 41 -27.22 0.36 3.26
N ASP A 42 -27.92 1.37 3.76
CA ASP A 42 -29.16 1.89 3.17
C ASP A 42 -28.93 2.49 1.79
N ASN A 43 -27.76 3.12 1.58
CA ASN A 43 -27.38 3.71 0.29
C ASN A 43 -26.51 2.78 -0.56
N PHE A 44 -26.41 1.49 -0.20
CA PHE A 44 -25.43 0.59 -0.81
C PHE A 44 -25.61 0.48 -2.32
N GLU A 45 -26.85 0.36 -2.79
CA GLU A 45 -27.13 0.27 -4.23
C GLU A 45 -26.68 1.53 -4.98
N SER A 46 -27.01 2.72 -4.46
CA SER A 46 -26.63 4.01 -5.05
C SER A 46 -25.10 4.22 -5.04
N LEU A 47 -24.45 3.88 -3.94
CA LEU A 47 -22.98 3.92 -3.80
C LEU A 47 -22.32 2.92 -4.74
N GLN A 48 -22.89 1.73 -4.92
CA GLN A 48 -22.35 0.70 -5.81
C GLN A 48 -22.53 1.11 -7.28
N GLN A 49 -23.66 1.71 -7.65
CA GLN A 49 -23.88 2.27 -8.98
C GLN A 49 -22.89 3.41 -9.27
N SER A 50 -22.72 4.35 -8.34
CA SER A 50 -21.76 5.46 -8.46
C SER A 50 -20.33 4.95 -8.58
N ALA A 51 -19.94 4.00 -7.73
CA ALA A 51 -18.64 3.33 -7.77
C ALA A 51 -18.39 2.59 -9.09
N ASN A 52 -19.43 1.99 -9.68
CA ASN A 52 -19.33 1.36 -11.00
C ASN A 52 -19.09 2.40 -12.11
N VAL A 53 -19.81 3.53 -12.08
CA VAL A 53 -19.63 4.65 -13.01
C VAL A 53 -18.23 5.25 -12.89
N ASP A 54 -17.74 5.47 -11.67
CA ASP A 54 -16.39 6.01 -11.44
C ASP A 54 -15.31 5.01 -11.84
N ALA A 55 -15.50 3.72 -11.55
CA ALA A 55 -14.61 2.67 -12.01
C ALA A 55 -14.54 2.60 -13.55
N GLU A 56 -15.60 2.95 -14.26
CA GLU A 56 -15.56 3.06 -15.72
C GLU A 56 -14.77 4.28 -16.21
N ARG A 57 -14.65 5.34 -15.40
CA ARG A 57 -13.87 6.54 -15.71
C ARG A 57 -12.38 6.38 -15.42
N VAL A 58 -11.99 5.51 -14.49
CA VAL A 58 -10.58 5.34 -14.12
C VAL A 58 -9.83 4.46 -15.12
N THR A 59 -8.71 4.96 -15.62
CA THR A 59 -7.89 4.33 -16.68
C THR A 59 -7.08 3.12 -16.18
N LEU A 60 -6.71 3.08 -14.90
CA LEU A 60 -5.93 1.99 -14.30
C LEU A 60 -6.85 0.88 -13.77
N ALA A 61 -6.77 -0.33 -14.35
CA ALA A 61 -7.63 -1.47 -13.99
C ALA A 61 -7.57 -1.82 -12.48
N ARG A 62 -6.40 -1.64 -11.85
CA ARG A 62 -6.23 -1.81 -10.40
C ARG A 62 -7.11 -0.86 -9.59
N ASN A 63 -7.30 0.37 -10.06
CA ASN A 63 -8.10 1.38 -9.38
C ASN A 63 -9.61 1.21 -9.65
N GLN A 64 -9.97 0.63 -10.81
CA GLN A 64 -11.37 0.28 -11.10
C GLN A 64 -11.90 -0.77 -10.11
N VAL A 65 -11.07 -1.78 -9.81
CA VAL A 65 -11.41 -2.82 -8.85
C VAL A 65 -11.53 -2.25 -7.44
N SER A 66 -10.59 -1.39 -7.01
CA SER A 66 -10.69 -0.77 -5.69
C SER A 66 -11.91 0.13 -5.56
N GLN A 67 -12.31 0.84 -6.62
CA GLN A 67 -13.49 1.69 -6.61
C GLN A 67 -14.78 0.87 -6.51
N ARG A 68 -14.94 -0.19 -7.32
CA ARG A 68 -16.11 -1.08 -7.26
C ARG A 68 -16.29 -1.78 -5.91
N LEU A 69 -15.21 -1.90 -5.14
CA LEU A 69 -15.22 -2.53 -3.83
C LEU A 69 -15.24 -1.54 -2.68
N ALA A 70 -15.09 -0.25 -2.97
CA ALA A 70 -15.06 0.78 -1.94
C ALA A 70 -16.30 0.73 -1.02
N PRO A 71 -17.55 0.60 -1.53
CA PRO A 71 -18.73 0.52 -0.67
C PRO A 71 -18.70 -0.70 0.26
N LEU A 72 -18.33 -1.87 -0.27
CA LEU A 72 -18.28 -3.12 0.50
C LEU A 72 -17.14 -3.12 1.53
N SER A 73 -15.97 -2.60 1.17
CA SER A 73 -14.87 -2.39 2.12
C SER A 73 -15.23 -1.38 3.20
N GLY A 74 -16.00 -0.34 2.86
CA GLY A 74 -16.53 0.64 3.80
C GLY A 74 -17.43 0.01 4.86
N LEU A 75 -18.35 -0.88 4.47
CA LEU A 75 -19.19 -1.63 5.40
C LEU A 75 -18.37 -2.49 6.36
N ILE A 76 -17.40 -3.25 5.83
CA ILE A 76 -16.54 -4.12 6.64
C ILE A 76 -15.73 -3.30 7.65
N LEU A 77 -15.13 -2.19 7.19
CA LEU A 77 -14.33 -1.31 8.05
C LEU A 77 -15.18 -0.62 9.11
N ALA A 78 -16.38 -0.14 8.76
CA ALA A 78 -17.30 0.51 9.70
C ALA A 78 -17.78 -0.46 10.78
N ALA A 79 -18.18 -1.69 10.40
CA ALA A 79 -18.59 -2.72 11.35
C ALA A 79 -17.45 -3.11 12.30
N ALA A 80 -16.25 -3.30 11.76
CA ALA A 80 -15.09 -3.63 12.57
C ALA A 80 -14.65 -2.50 13.50
N ALA A 81 -14.71 -1.25 13.03
CA ALA A 81 -14.44 -0.07 13.84
C ALA A 81 -15.45 0.04 14.99
N ALA A 82 -16.75 -0.15 14.73
CA ALA A 82 -17.79 -0.15 15.76
C ALA A 82 -17.51 -1.17 16.86
N LEU A 83 -17.24 -2.42 16.48
CA LEU A 83 -16.91 -3.50 17.42
C LEU A 83 -15.62 -3.22 18.19
N TRP A 84 -14.60 -2.70 17.52
CA TRP A 84 -13.33 -2.35 18.15
C TRP A 84 -13.49 -1.22 19.19
N PHE A 85 -14.22 -0.16 18.86
CA PHE A 85 -14.46 0.95 19.78
C PHE A 85 -15.36 0.55 20.95
N ALA A 86 -16.38 -0.28 20.74
CA ALA A 86 -17.18 -0.86 21.81
C ALA A 86 -16.31 -1.71 22.76
N TYR A 87 -15.48 -2.59 22.20
CA TYR A 87 -14.51 -3.37 22.98
C TYR A 87 -13.52 -2.45 23.74
N ALA A 88 -13.02 -1.39 23.10
CA ALA A 88 -12.12 -0.44 23.75
C ALA A 88 -12.79 0.31 24.90
N ALA A 89 -14.06 0.71 24.75
CA ALA A 89 -14.86 1.33 25.80
C ALA A 89 -14.97 0.42 27.03
N VAL A 90 -15.24 -0.87 26.82
CA VAL A 90 -15.42 -1.83 27.93
C VAL A 90 -14.09 -2.17 28.62
N PHE A 91 -13.05 -2.47 27.84
CA PHE A 91 -11.84 -3.13 28.37
C PHE A 91 -10.57 -2.26 28.38
N ARG A 92 -10.47 -1.24 27.51
CA ARG A 92 -9.24 -0.47 27.32
C ARG A 92 -9.28 0.92 27.96
N CYS A 93 -10.47 1.47 28.23
CA CYS A 93 -10.66 2.80 28.82
C CYS A 93 -10.43 2.81 30.34
N ARG A 94 -9.33 2.20 30.80
CA ARG A 94 -8.91 2.24 32.20
C ARG A 94 -7.62 3.05 32.33
N GLU A 95 -7.57 3.89 33.34
CA GLU A 95 -6.43 4.74 33.67
C GLU A 95 -5.88 4.35 35.03
N TRP A 96 -4.59 4.57 35.20
CA TRP A 96 -3.94 4.47 36.49
C TRP A 96 -4.03 5.82 37.18
N THR A 97 -4.46 5.83 38.43
CA THR A 97 -4.54 7.01 39.29
C THR A 97 -3.83 6.68 40.60
N ARG A 98 -3.29 7.70 41.25
CA ARG A 98 -2.74 7.55 42.60
C ARG A 98 -3.91 7.39 43.58
N ARG A 99 -3.82 6.40 44.47
CA ARG A 99 -4.89 6.06 45.43
C ARG A 99 -5.18 7.21 46.39
N GLU A 100 -4.13 7.90 46.85
CA GLU A 100 -4.25 8.97 47.84
C GLU A 100 -4.93 10.24 47.29
N SER A 101 -4.54 10.67 46.09
CA SER A 101 -4.98 11.96 45.51
C SER A 101 -6.07 11.81 44.43
N GLY A 102 -6.23 10.62 43.86
CA GLY A 102 -7.04 10.39 42.66
C GLY A 102 -6.41 10.95 41.38
N ASN A 103 -5.22 11.58 41.46
CA ASN A 103 -4.57 12.19 40.30
C ASN A 103 -4.06 11.14 39.31
N ARG A 104 -4.17 11.44 38.02
CA ARG A 104 -3.91 10.50 36.93
C ARG A 104 -2.41 10.35 36.64
N LEU A 105 -1.96 9.10 36.49
CA LEU A 105 -0.65 8.80 35.91
C LEU A 105 -0.62 9.13 34.42
N ARG A 106 0.24 10.08 34.04
CA ARG A 106 0.47 10.49 32.65
C ARG A 106 1.75 9.83 32.16
N ARG A 107 1.65 8.88 31.23
CA ARG A 107 2.83 8.30 30.58
C ARG A 107 3.55 9.37 29.75
N LYS A 108 4.84 9.57 29.99
CA LYS A 108 5.64 10.62 29.34
C LYS A 108 6.80 10.08 28.48
N ALA A 109 7.32 8.90 28.82
CA ALA A 109 8.38 8.25 28.06
C ALA A 109 8.05 6.76 27.84
N GLU A 110 8.35 6.27 26.63
CA GLU A 110 8.33 4.85 26.26
C GLU A 110 9.37 4.64 25.17
N PHE A 111 10.41 3.86 25.44
CA PHE A 111 11.41 3.50 24.44
C PHE A 111 11.97 2.09 24.65
N GLY A 112 12.49 1.52 23.56
CA GLY A 112 13.22 0.25 23.58
C GLY A 112 14.73 0.50 23.48
N LEU A 113 15.52 -0.28 24.21
CA LEU A 113 16.99 -0.22 24.25
C LEU A 113 17.56 -1.60 23.93
N VAL A 114 18.76 -1.66 23.34
CA VAL A 114 19.50 -2.92 23.12
C VAL A 114 20.50 -3.11 24.25
N GLY A 115 20.45 -4.25 24.93
CA GLY A 115 21.49 -4.62 25.90
C GLY A 115 21.10 -5.71 26.91
N GLY A 116 19.90 -6.28 26.77
CA GLY A 116 19.47 -7.43 27.56
C GLY A 116 19.38 -7.19 29.06
N LEU A 117 19.52 -8.27 29.82
CA LEU A 117 19.44 -8.24 31.28
C LEU A 117 20.56 -7.40 31.94
N PRO A 118 21.82 -7.42 31.47
CA PRO A 118 22.88 -6.58 32.06
C PRO A 118 22.57 -5.09 31.97
N LEU A 119 22.14 -4.59 30.81
CA LEU A 119 21.76 -3.19 30.66
C LEU A 119 20.56 -2.83 31.53
N MET A 120 19.58 -3.73 31.65
CA MET A 120 18.42 -3.50 32.53
C MET A 120 18.84 -3.29 33.98
N HIS A 121 19.79 -4.09 34.50
CA HIS A 121 20.30 -3.93 35.86
C HIS A 121 21.13 -2.67 36.03
N ASP A 122 22.00 -2.34 35.07
CA ASP A 122 22.78 -1.09 35.07
C ASP A 122 21.87 0.14 35.11
N LEU A 123 20.88 0.22 34.21
CA LEU A 123 19.94 1.34 34.17
C LEU A 123 19.09 1.42 35.44
N HIS A 124 18.69 0.29 36.02
CA HIS A 124 17.96 0.28 37.28
C HIS A 124 18.80 0.84 38.43
N ALA A 125 20.07 0.41 38.52
CA ALA A 125 21.01 0.92 39.51
C ALA A 125 21.23 2.44 39.33
N ARG A 126 21.47 2.90 38.09
CA ARG A 126 21.65 4.33 37.79
C ARG A 126 20.41 5.15 38.12
N LEU A 127 19.22 4.70 37.71
CA LEU A 127 17.96 5.37 38.01
C LEU A 127 17.65 5.41 39.51
N SER A 128 18.02 4.38 40.27
CA SER A 128 17.78 4.33 41.71
C SER A 128 18.52 5.41 42.50
N THR A 129 19.56 6.04 41.92
CA THR A 129 20.25 7.18 42.53
C THR A 129 19.41 8.45 42.58
N GLY A 130 18.42 8.58 41.69
CA GLY A 130 17.62 9.81 41.54
C GLY A 130 18.37 11.00 40.94
N ASP A 131 19.67 10.87 40.61
CA ASP A 131 20.49 11.95 40.02
C ASP A 131 20.60 11.82 38.49
N PRO A 132 20.07 12.79 37.71
CA PRO A 132 20.17 12.75 36.26
C PRO A 132 21.59 12.71 35.73
N ALA A 133 22.57 13.29 36.43
CA ALA A 133 23.97 13.23 36.00
C ALA A 133 24.48 11.77 35.94
N VAL A 134 23.91 10.88 36.76
CA VAL A 134 24.28 9.45 36.79
C VAL A 134 23.51 8.65 35.74
N TYR A 135 22.19 8.83 35.63
CA TYR A 135 21.38 8.00 34.74
C TYR A 135 21.28 8.51 33.29
N THR A 136 21.73 9.73 32.99
CA THR A 136 21.86 10.22 31.61
C THR A 136 23.32 10.22 31.16
N PRO A 137 23.61 10.05 29.86
CA PRO A 137 22.66 9.77 28.80
C PRO A 137 22.16 8.31 28.84
N PHE A 138 20.93 8.12 28.36
CA PHE A 138 20.40 6.80 28.01
C PHE A 138 21.03 6.32 26.70
N PRO A 139 21.20 5.00 26.49
CA PRO A 139 21.54 4.47 25.18
C PRO A 139 20.51 4.91 24.12
N PRO A 140 20.92 5.06 22.85
CA PRO A 140 20.02 5.52 21.80
C PRO A 140 18.81 4.57 21.64
N PRO A 141 17.58 5.11 21.57
CA PRO A 141 16.39 4.29 21.48
C PRO A 141 16.31 3.55 20.14
N THR A 142 15.81 2.32 20.18
CA THR A 142 15.59 1.47 19.01
C THR A 142 14.19 0.87 19.01
N SER A 143 13.58 0.78 17.84
CA SER A 143 12.28 0.12 17.66
C SER A 143 12.33 -1.39 17.94
N LYS A 144 13.52 -1.99 17.93
CA LYS A 144 13.75 -3.43 18.13
C LYS A 144 14.41 -3.78 19.48
N GLY A 145 14.45 -2.84 20.43
CA GLY A 145 15.07 -3.04 21.74
C GLY A 145 14.49 -4.23 22.52
N ASP A 146 15.37 -4.95 23.21
CA ASP A 146 15.03 -6.07 24.10
C ASP A 146 14.76 -5.61 25.53
N VAL A 147 15.32 -4.46 25.93
CA VAL A 147 14.97 -3.75 27.16
C VAL A 147 13.91 -2.68 26.86
N GLY A 148 12.83 -2.62 27.63
CA GLY A 148 11.84 -1.55 27.56
C GLY A 148 11.91 -0.67 28.79
N PHE A 149 11.82 0.64 28.59
CA PHE A 149 11.67 1.64 29.64
C PHE A 149 10.33 2.36 29.47
N GLU A 150 9.56 2.49 30.56
CA GLU A 150 8.39 3.38 30.61
C GLU A 150 8.48 4.27 31.86
N ALA A 151 8.08 5.53 31.71
CA ALA A 151 7.97 6.45 32.82
C ALA A 151 6.62 7.20 32.82
N TRP A 152 6.09 7.39 34.02
CA TRP A 152 4.81 8.03 34.29
C TRP A 152 5.03 9.19 35.26
N LEU A 153 4.42 10.33 34.97
CA LEU A 153 4.43 11.50 35.86
C LEU A 153 3.02 11.75 36.40
N VAL A 154 2.96 12.21 37.65
CA VAL A 154 1.78 12.79 38.31
C VAL A 154 2.16 14.20 38.77
N PRO A 155 2.12 15.19 37.85
CA PRO A 155 2.59 16.53 38.15
C PRO A 155 1.89 17.20 39.33
N GLU A 156 0.61 16.90 39.52
CA GLU A 156 -0.21 17.45 40.59
C GLU A 156 0.28 17.04 41.99
N ASP A 157 0.94 15.89 42.10
CA ASP A 157 1.48 15.38 43.37
C ASP A 157 3.01 15.48 43.45
N SER A 158 3.68 16.00 42.40
CA SER A 158 5.15 15.95 42.25
C SER A 158 5.72 14.54 42.45
N VAL A 159 5.05 13.54 41.86
CA VAL A 159 5.47 12.13 41.89
C VAL A 159 5.74 11.63 40.48
N ALA A 160 6.82 10.87 40.30
CA ALA A 160 7.12 10.15 39.08
C ALA A 160 7.39 8.68 39.37
N HIS A 161 7.03 7.83 38.43
CA HIS A 161 7.35 6.41 38.47
C HIS A 161 8.12 6.01 37.21
N ALA A 162 9.08 5.12 37.35
CA ALA A 162 9.82 4.53 36.23
C ALA A 162 9.96 3.02 36.41
N ALA A 163 9.87 2.27 35.31
CA ALA A 163 10.09 0.83 35.33
C ALA A 163 10.84 0.38 34.09
N LEU A 164 11.62 -0.68 34.27
CA LEU A 164 12.38 -1.35 33.23
C LEU A 164 11.89 -2.80 33.07
N ARG A 165 11.94 -3.31 31.85
CA ARG A 165 11.64 -4.71 31.54
C ARG A 165 12.62 -5.26 30.53
N THR A 166 12.86 -6.56 30.56
CA THR A 166 13.60 -7.27 29.51
C THR A 166 12.86 -8.54 29.10
N GLY A 167 13.07 -8.97 27.86
CA GLY A 167 12.44 -10.18 27.30
C GLY A 167 11.05 -9.96 26.69
N ARG A 168 10.45 -11.07 26.24
CA ARG A 168 9.11 -11.11 25.60
C ARG A 168 8.30 -12.29 26.14
N GLY A 169 6.98 -12.12 26.23
CA GLY A 169 6.06 -13.20 26.61
C GLY A 169 6.26 -13.66 28.06
N ALA A 170 6.23 -14.98 28.28
CA ALA A 170 6.34 -15.58 29.61
C ALA A 170 7.71 -15.35 30.27
N GLY A 171 8.78 -15.15 29.50
CA GLY A 171 10.13 -14.85 30.00
C GLY A 171 10.37 -13.37 30.31
N THR A 172 9.33 -12.53 30.34
CA THR A 172 9.49 -11.10 30.62
C THR A 172 9.86 -10.90 32.09
N ARG A 173 11.03 -10.30 32.34
CA ARG A 173 11.44 -9.85 33.67
C ARG A 173 11.20 -8.35 33.78
N MET A 174 10.71 -7.90 34.92
CA MET A 174 10.45 -6.48 35.20
C MET A 174 11.18 -6.11 36.49
N THR A 175 11.66 -4.88 36.55
CA THR A 175 12.22 -4.32 37.79
C THR A 175 11.10 -3.88 38.72
N GLU A 176 11.47 -3.57 39.97
CA GLU A 176 10.60 -2.83 40.88
C GLU A 176 10.30 -1.44 40.31
N LEU A 177 9.19 -0.86 40.77
CA LEU A 177 8.78 0.48 40.36
C LEU A 177 9.60 1.51 41.13
N LEU A 178 10.47 2.24 40.43
CA LEU A 178 11.22 3.35 41.02
C LEU A 178 10.29 4.54 41.14
N THR A 179 10.25 5.15 42.33
CA THR A 179 9.40 6.32 42.62
C THR A 179 10.27 7.52 42.97
N PHE A 180 10.04 8.64 42.29
CA PHE A 180 10.74 9.91 42.52
C PHE A 180 9.75 10.93 43.05
N THR A 181 10.13 11.63 44.11
CA THR A 181 9.32 12.67 44.76
C THR A 181 10.18 13.91 45.03
N GLY A 182 9.53 15.06 45.24
CA GLY A 182 10.21 16.32 45.57
C GLY A 182 11.28 16.73 44.54
N VAL A 183 12.49 17.03 44.99
CA VAL A 183 13.59 17.48 44.12
C VAL A 183 13.97 16.42 43.06
N HIS A 184 13.90 15.13 43.41
CA HIS A 184 14.15 14.05 42.46
C HIS A 184 13.07 13.96 41.38
N TYR A 185 11.80 14.30 41.71
CA TYR A 185 10.75 14.41 40.70
C TYR A 185 11.07 15.52 39.69
N GLU A 186 11.47 16.70 40.15
CA GLU A 186 11.78 17.84 39.28
C GLU A 186 12.95 17.51 38.35
N ALA A 187 14.03 16.95 38.91
CA ALA A 187 15.19 16.50 38.14
C ALA A 187 14.79 15.46 37.07
N PHE A 188 14.01 14.45 37.45
CA PHE A 188 13.57 13.40 36.53
C PHE A 188 12.58 13.90 35.47
N ALA A 189 11.66 14.78 35.83
CA ALA A 189 10.73 15.40 34.89
C ALA A 189 11.47 16.26 33.86
N ALA A 190 12.50 17.01 34.29
CA ALA A 190 13.38 17.76 33.39
C ALA A 190 14.19 16.83 32.47
N ALA A 191 14.70 15.71 32.99
CA ALA A 191 15.46 14.73 32.22
C ALA A 191 14.60 14.08 31.13
N ILE A 192 13.36 13.70 31.46
CA ILE A 192 12.38 13.17 30.51
C ILE A 192 12.03 14.20 29.44
N LYS A 193 11.92 15.49 29.79
CA LYS A 193 11.66 16.56 28.81
C LYS A 193 12.78 16.63 27.75
N ASN A 194 14.02 16.34 28.15
CA ASN A 194 15.19 16.21 27.27
C ASN A 194 15.37 14.80 26.68
N ARG A 195 14.32 13.96 26.71
CA ARG A 195 14.31 12.58 26.22
C ARG A 195 15.37 11.65 26.81
N LEU A 196 16.02 12.05 27.92
CA LEU A 196 17.14 11.33 28.53
C LEU A 196 18.36 11.17 27.61
N GLU A 197 18.41 11.86 26.47
CA GLU A 197 19.48 11.72 25.46
C GLU A 197 20.74 12.51 25.83
N VAL A 198 20.57 13.61 26.56
CA VAL A 198 21.66 14.52 26.92
C VAL A 198 21.69 14.67 28.44
N PRO A 199 22.88 14.67 29.06
CA PRO A 199 23.04 15.11 30.44
C PRO A 199 22.30 16.41 30.67
N LEU A 200 21.48 16.47 31.72
CA LEU A 200 20.91 17.74 32.15
C LEU A 200 22.08 18.70 32.43
N PRO A 201 22.13 19.88 31.78
CA PRO A 201 23.12 20.88 32.11
C PRO A 201 23.10 21.13 33.61
N ASN A 202 24.27 21.26 34.20
CA ASN A 202 24.48 21.51 35.63
C ASN A 202 23.55 22.60 36.19
N GLU A 203 23.36 23.69 35.45
CA GLU A 203 22.46 24.81 35.82
C GLU A 203 20.97 24.44 35.91
N ARG A 204 20.55 23.33 35.29
CA ARG A 204 19.16 22.84 35.25
C ARG A 204 18.94 21.56 36.06
N ASN A 205 19.99 21.01 36.66
CA ASN A 205 19.88 19.89 37.56
C ASN A 205 19.68 20.43 38.99
N PRO A 206 18.49 20.31 39.59
CA PRO A 206 18.24 20.84 40.93
C PRO A 206 19.01 20.09 42.03
N LEU A 207 19.61 18.94 41.69
CA LEU A 207 20.54 18.19 42.56
C LEU A 207 22.00 18.60 42.36
N TRP A 208 22.29 19.47 41.38
CA TRP A 208 23.66 19.90 41.11
C TRP A 208 24.10 20.98 42.07
N HIS A 209 25.07 20.62 42.90
CA HIS A 209 25.77 21.53 43.79
C HIS A 209 27.15 21.87 43.18
N GLY A 210 27.17 22.52 42.02
CA GLY A 210 28.30 23.30 41.47
C GLY A 210 29.68 22.63 41.38
N ALA A 211 30.03 22.08 40.21
CA ALA A 211 31.40 22.02 39.71
C ALA A 211 31.45 22.23 38.18
N ASP A 212 32.52 22.88 37.69
CA ASP A 212 32.70 23.46 36.36
C ASP A 212 32.89 22.46 35.20
N ALA A 213 32.27 22.68 34.02
CA ALA A 213 32.80 22.32 32.66
C ALA A 213 31.83 22.64 31.49
N GLY A 214 32.36 23.20 30.39
CA GLY A 214 31.63 23.80 29.24
C GLY A 214 31.29 22.91 28.02
N SER A 215 30.54 23.49 27.07
CA SER A 215 29.79 22.84 25.95
C SER A 215 30.44 22.93 24.54
N VAL A 216 30.12 21.99 23.64
CA VAL A 216 30.46 22.02 22.18
C VAL A 216 29.25 21.66 21.27
N LEU A 217 29.28 22.24 20.05
CA LEU A 217 28.32 22.48 18.96
C LEU A 217 27.85 21.29 18.06
N ALA A 218 26.85 21.57 17.19
CA ALA A 218 26.33 20.71 16.09
C ALA A 218 26.25 21.44 14.70
N PRO A 219 26.17 20.74 13.53
CA PRO A 219 26.16 21.37 12.19
C PRO A 219 24.91 21.08 11.28
N THR A 220 24.88 21.74 10.10
CA THR A 220 23.76 21.95 9.14
C THR A 220 23.91 21.19 7.78
N MET A 221 22.82 20.98 7.02
CA MET A 221 22.77 20.33 5.67
C MET A 221 22.09 21.20 4.58
N ALA A 222 22.43 20.96 3.29
CA ALA A 222 21.93 21.65 2.07
C ALA A 222 21.34 20.69 0.99
N ALA A 223 20.66 21.27 -0.02
CA ALA A 223 19.58 20.71 -0.89
C ALA A 223 19.93 20.34 -2.37
N VAL A 224 18.95 19.78 -3.12
CA VAL A 224 19.01 19.13 -4.47
C VAL A 224 18.02 19.77 -5.50
N GLY A 225 18.35 19.76 -6.81
CA GLY A 225 17.62 20.41 -7.94
C GLY A 225 16.77 19.53 -8.91
N SER A 226 16.19 20.17 -9.96
CA SER A 226 14.99 19.82 -10.78
C SER A 226 15.21 19.20 -12.19
N ALA A 227 14.14 18.69 -12.87
CA ALA A 227 14.10 17.73 -14.01
C ALA A 227 13.60 18.25 -15.41
N PRO A 228 13.79 17.52 -16.56
CA PRO A 228 13.66 18.03 -17.96
C PRO A 228 12.34 17.71 -18.75
N ASN A 229 12.19 18.31 -19.96
CA ASN A 229 10.96 18.43 -20.80
C ASN A 229 10.89 17.49 -22.06
N PRO A 230 9.80 16.71 -22.30
CA PRO A 230 9.75 15.57 -23.26
C PRO A 230 9.16 15.79 -24.69
N ALA A 231 8.67 16.97 -25.08
CA ALA A 231 8.04 17.14 -26.41
C ALA A 231 9.05 17.14 -27.58
N ALA A 232 10.25 17.68 -27.35
CA ALA A 232 11.34 17.70 -28.32
C ALA A 232 11.90 16.29 -28.64
N ASP A 233 11.76 15.35 -27.70
CA ASP A 233 12.33 14.00 -27.82
C ASP A 233 11.55 13.10 -28.80
N THR A 234 10.28 13.44 -29.10
CA THR A 234 9.40 12.58 -29.92
C THR A 234 9.74 12.65 -31.42
N ALA A 235 9.97 13.85 -31.95
CA ALA A 235 10.33 14.03 -33.36
C ALA A 235 11.73 13.45 -33.66
N ALA A 236 12.65 13.59 -32.72
CA ALA A 236 14.00 13.01 -32.81
C ALA A 236 13.97 11.47 -32.76
N ALA A 237 13.10 10.88 -31.93
CA ALA A 237 12.93 9.42 -31.88
C ALA A 237 12.36 8.84 -33.19
N LEU A 238 11.34 9.48 -33.77
CA LEU A 238 10.76 9.05 -35.06
C LEU A 238 11.76 9.17 -36.22
N ALA A 239 12.62 10.19 -36.21
CA ALA A 239 13.68 10.36 -37.20
C ALA A 239 14.76 9.27 -37.09
N GLY A 240 15.14 8.88 -35.86
CA GLY A 240 16.06 7.76 -35.64
C GLY A 240 15.48 6.42 -36.14
N ASP A 241 14.20 6.18 -35.87
CA ASP A 241 13.49 4.95 -36.26
C ASP A 241 13.39 4.76 -37.78
N ALA A 242 13.23 5.87 -38.52
CA ALA A 242 13.15 5.82 -39.98
C ALA A 242 14.44 5.30 -40.65
N THR A 243 15.58 5.34 -39.95
CA THR A 243 16.88 4.91 -40.48
C THR A 243 17.27 3.47 -40.13
N ASP A 244 16.49 2.77 -39.27
CA ASP A 244 16.79 1.38 -38.91
C ASP A 244 16.44 0.42 -40.07
N PRO A 245 17.41 -0.29 -40.66
CA PRO A 245 17.19 -1.15 -41.82
C PRO A 245 16.20 -2.30 -41.52
N LYS A 246 16.14 -2.78 -40.28
CA LYS A 246 15.17 -3.82 -39.90
C LYS A 246 13.74 -3.27 -39.90
N LEU A 247 13.54 -2.03 -39.46
CA LEU A 247 12.21 -1.40 -39.49
C LEU A 247 11.79 -1.08 -40.92
N GLN A 248 12.72 -0.69 -41.78
CA GLN A 248 12.44 -0.50 -43.22
C GLN A 248 12.01 -1.80 -43.90
N GLN A 249 12.62 -2.94 -43.55
CA GLN A 249 12.19 -4.25 -44.05
C GLN A 249 10.76 -4.58 -43.61
N TRP A 250 10.41 -4.36 -42.34
CA TRP A 250 9.05 -4.55 -41.85
C TRP A 250 8.05 -3.59 -42.48
N ALA A 251 8.42 -2.31 -42.64
CA ALA A 251 7.60 -1.32 -43.33
C ALA A 251 7.33 -1.72 -44.80
N ALA A 252 8.35 -2.20 -45.51
CA ALA A 252 8.21 -2.72 -46.87
C ALA A 252 7.33 -3.98 -46.92
N TYR A 253 7.52 -4.91 -45.98
CA TYR A 253 6.70 -6.12 -45.87
C TYR A 253 5.22 -5.78 -45.67
N VAL A 254 4.89 -4.92 -44.70
CA VAL A 254 3.50 -4.50 -44.42
C VAL A 254 2.91 -3.73 -45.61
N ARG A 255 3.68 -2.81 -46.22
CA ARG A 255 3.24 -2.06 -47.41
C ARG A 255 2.98 -2.96 -48.61
N GLY A 256 3.73 -4.05 -48.74
CA GLY A 256 3.55 -5.07 -49.77
C GLY A 256 2.36 -6.01 -49.55
N GLY A 257 1.51 -5.76 -48.56
CA GLY A 257 0.38 -6.62 -48.20
C GLY A 257 0.76 -7.80 -47.30
N GLY A 258 1.97 -7.79 -46.74
CA GLY A 258 2.40 -8.78 -45.76
C GLY A 258 1.52 -8.75 -44.50
N ARG A 259 1.21 -9.94 -43.98
CA ARG A 259 0.38 -10.15 -42.80
C ARG A 259 1.16 -10.94 -41.76
N GLN A 260 1.60 -10.26 -40.71
CA GLN A 260 2.32 -10.88 -39.60
C GLN A 260 1.33 -11.35 -38.54
N GLU A 261 1.13 -12.66 -38.43
CA GLU A 261 0.27 -13.28 -37.42
C GLU A 261 1.10 -13.90 -36.30
N GLU A 262 0.75 -13.59 -35.06
CA GLU A 262 1.34 -14.27 -33.90
C GLU A 262 0.27 -15.03 -33.13
N HIS A 263 0.60 -16.28 -32.79
CA HIS A 263 -0.27 -17.14 -32.00
C HIS A 263 0.06 -17.04 -30.52
N ALA A 264 -0.96 -17.34 -29.71
CA ALA A 264 -0.81 -17.34 -28.26
C ALA A 264 0.18 -18.43 -27.80
N ASP A 265 1.00 -18.12 -26.79
CA ASP A 265 1.83 -19.08 -26.08
C ASP A 265 0.94 -20.04 -25.26
N ALA A 266 0.48 -21.11 -25.91
CA ALA A 266 -0.40 -22.09 -25.30
C ALA A 266 0.22 -22.72 -24.04
N ALA A 267 1.54 -22.90 -24.00
CA ALA A 267 2.24 -23.47 -22.86
C ALA A 267 2.28 -22.48 -21.68
N GLY A 268 2.66 -21.22 -21.95
CA GLY A 268 2.63 -20.13 -20.98
C GLY A 268 1.23 -19.91 -20.40
N LEU A 269 0.21 -19.86 -21.25
CA LEU A 269 -1.18 -19.71 -20.84
C LEU A 269 -1.69 -20.90 -20.02
N LYS A 270 -1.36 -22.15 -20.41
CA LYS A 270 -1.70 -23.34 -19.62
C LYS A 270 -1.07 -23.27 -18.22
N LYS A 271 0.20 -22.87 -18.14
CA LYS A 271 0.92 -22.71 -16.87
C LYS A 271 0.28 -21.60 -16.01
N ALA A 272 -0.06 -20.46 -16.61
CA ALA A 272 -0.72 -19.36 -15.90
C ALA A 272 -2.12 -19.78 -15.40
N ARG A 273 -2.90 -20.51 -16.20
CA ARG A 273 -4.20 -21.09 -15.78
C ARG A 273 -4.03 -22.04 -14.60
N ALA A 274 -3.05 -22.95 -14.65
CA ALA A 274 -2.79 -23.89 -13.56
C ALA A 274 -2.41 -23.15 -12.25
N TRP A 275 -1.53 -22.14 -12.33
CA TRP A 275 -1.18 -21.30 -11.18
C TRP A 275 -2.38 -20.54 -10.62
N ASN A 276 -3.22 -19.98 -11.50
CA ASN A 276 -4.42 -19.26 -11.08
C ASN A 276 -5.42 -20.18 -10.38
N SER A 277 -5.63 -21.39 -10.90
CA SER A 277 -6.44 -22.40 -10.23
C SER A 277 -5.85 -22.80 -8.88
N GLY A 278 -4.52 -22.92 -8.76
CA GLY A 278 -3.85 -23.18 -7.50
C GLY A 278 -4.04 -22.07 -6.46
N ILE A 279 -3.80 -20.81 -6.83
CA ILE A 279 -4.03 -19.64 -5.96
C ILE A 279 -5.50 -19.57 -5.53
N LEU A 280 -6.41 -19.89 -6.45
CA LEU A 280 -7.84 -19.96 -6.19
C LEU A 280 -8.19 -20.97 -5.10
N VAL A 281 -7.73 -22.21 -5.26
CA VAL A 281 -7.98 -23.28 -4.30
C VAL A 281 -7.37 -22.91 -2.95
N VAL A 282 -6.12 -22.43 -2.91
CA VAL A 282 -5.46 -22.01 -1.66
C VAL A 282 -6.22 -20.87 -1.00
N SER A 283 -6.64 -19.84 -1.76
CA SER A 283 -7.38 -18.71 -1.21
C SER A 283 -8.74 -19.12 -0.67
N ALA A 284 -9.45 -20.01 -1.38
CA ALA A 284 -10.73 -20.56 -0.93
C ALA A 284 -10.57 -21.39 0.35
N VAL A 285 -9.52 -22.23 0.43
CA VAL A 285 -9.20 -23.02 1.63
C VAL A 285 -8.83 -22.11 2.81
N VAL A 286 -8.04 -21.06 2.59
CA VAL A 286 -7.68 -20.09 3.64
C VAL A 286 -8.90 -19.32 4.13
N LEU A 287 -9.80 -18.89 3.22
CA LEU A 287 -11.03 -18.18 3.59
C LEU A 287 -12.00 -19.10 4.34
N ALA A 288 -12.23 -20.32 3.84
CA ALA A 288 -13.11 -21.29 4.47
C ALA A 288 -12.55 -21.77 5.82
N GLY A 289 -11.26 -22.11 5.88
CA GLY A 289 -10.57 -22.50 7.11
C GLY A 289 -10.50 -21.36 8.12
N GLY A 290 -10.27 -20.12 7.66
CA GLY A 290 -10.29 -18.93 8.50
C GLY A 290 -11.69 -18.64 9.07
N ALA A 291 -12.75 -18.82 8.27
CA ALA A 291 -14.12 -18.71 8.74
C ALA A 291 -14.48 -19.83 9.75
N ALA A 292 -14.08 -21.07 9.49
CA ALA A 292 -14.26 -22.18 10.43
C ALA A 292 -13.49 -21.96 11.74
N ALA A 293 -12.25 -21.45 11.66
CA ALA A 293 -11.46 -21.09 12.83
C ALA A 293 -12.08 -19.93 13.61
N LEU A 294 -12.66 -18.93 12.94
CA LEU A 294 -13.43 -17.87 13.58
C LEU A 294 -14.63 -18.43 14.35
N LEU A 295 -15.40 -19.33 13.73
CA LEU A 295 -16.54 -19.99 14.37
C LEU A 295 -16.08 -20.81 15.59
N ALA A 296 -15.04 -21.63 15.45
CA ALA A 296 -14.50 -22.42 16.55
C ALA A 296 -13.98 -21.53 17.70
N LEU A 297 -13.24 -20.47 17.38
CA LEU A 297 -12.73 -19.52 18.38
C LEU A 297 -13.87 -18.76 19.07
N SER A 298 -14.96 -18.46 18.37
CA SER A 298 -16.13 -17.80 18.98
C SER A 298 -16.83 -18.66 20.03
N SER A 299 -16.66 -19.99 19.96
CA SER A 299 -17.21 -20.93 20.95
C SER A 299 -16.39 -21.04 22.24
N PHE A 300 -15.19 -20.45 22.31
CA PHE A 300 -14.39 -20.45 23.54
C PHE A 300 -14.65 -19.17 24.34
N GLU A 301 -15.10 -19.30 25.59
CA GLU A 301 -15.37 -18.17 26.51
C GLU A 301 -14.16 -17.24 26.73
N HIS A 302 -12.94 -17.72 26.45
CA HIS A 302 -11.69 -17.00 26.68
C HIS A 302 -11.10 -16.37 25.40
N ALA A 303 -11.76 -16.52 24.25
CA ALA A 303 -11.29 -15.90 23.01
C ALA A 303 -11.37 -14.38 23.13
N ARG A 304 -10.23 -13.72 22.97
CA ARG A 304 -10.17 -12.26 23.00
C ARG A 304 -10.95 -11.73 21.79
N ALA A 305 -12.08 -11.07 22.01
CA ALA A 305 -12.91 -10.48 20.96
C ALA A 305 -12.12 -9.65 19.92
N SER A 306 -11.05 -8.97 20.36
CA SER A 306 -10.14 -8.24 19.46
C SER A 306 -9.48 -9.11 18.39
N LEU A 307 -9.16 -10.37 18.70
CA LEU A 307 -8.55 -11.31 17.77
C LEU A 307 -9.57 -11.79 16.72
N LEU A 308 -10.81 -12.05 17.13
CA LEU A 308 -11.90 -12.40 16.22
C LEU A 308 -12.19 -11.27 15.23
N ILE A 309 -12.30 -10.02 15.72
CA ILE A 309 -12.52 -8.84 14.88
C ILE A 309 -11.37 -8.65 13.89
N THR A 310 -10.12 -8.73 14.37
CA THR A 310 -8.93 -8.54 13.50
C THR A 310 -8.87 -9.60 12.41
N LEU A 311 -9.14 -10.87 12.75
CA LEU A 311 -9.13 -11.97 11.81
C LEU A 311 -10.28 -11.86 10.79
N ALA A 312 -11.48 -11.45 11.23
CA ALA A 312 -12.62 -11.21 10.35
C ALA A 312 -12.34 -10.08 9.35
N VAL A 313 -11.79 -8.95 9.80
CA VAL A 313 -11.36 -7.85 8.91
C VAL A 313 -10.32 -8.32 7.92
N PHE A 314 -9.30 -9.05 8.40
CA PHE A 314 -8.23 -9.55 7.56
C PHE A 314 -8.78 -10.48 6.45
N LEU A 315 -9.62 -11.45 6.82
CA LEU A 315 -10.26 -12.35 5.85
C LEU A 315 -11.20 -11.61 4.89
N GLY A 316 -11.95 -10.62 5.39
CA GLY A 316 -12.79 -9.77 4.55
C GLY A 316 -11.98 -8.96 3.52
N LEU A 317 -10.90 -8.30 3.96
CA LEU A 317 -9.99 -7.59 3.06
C LEU A 317 -9.33 -8.53 2.05
N LEU A 318 -8.99 -9.75 2.47
CA LEU A 318 -8.41 -10.77 1.60
C LEU A 318 -9.44 -11.23 0.55
N ALA A 319 -10.68 -11.53 0.94
CA ALA A 319 -11.75 -11.87 0.02
C ALA A 319 -11.98 -10.76 -1.02
N VAL A 320 -12.06 -9.51 -0.57
CA VAL A 320 -12.22 -8.33 -1.42
C VAL A 320 -11.04 -8.16 -2.39
N ALA A 321 -9.80 -8.32 -1.93
CA ALA A 321 -8.62 -8.17 -2.80
C ALA A 321 -8.49 -9.30 -3.84
N PHE A 322 -8.84 -10.53 -3.48
CA PHE A 322 -8.57 -11.71 -4.30
C PHE A 322 -9.72 -12.05 -5.27
N ILE A 323 -10.99 -11.96 -4.87
CA ILE A 323 -12.15 -12.38 -5.69
C ILE A 323 -12.25 -11.65 -7.05
N PRO A 324 -12.12 -10.31 -7.15
CA PRO A 324 -12.18 -9.62 -8.43
C PRO A 324 -10.94 -9.89 -9.29
N ARG A 325 -9.78 -10.05 -8.65
CA ARG A 325 -8.53 -10.38 -9.35
C ARG A 325 -8.64 -11.76 -10.00
N ILE A 326 -9.23 -12.72 -9.31
CA ILE A 326 -9.59 -14.04 -9.81
C ILE A 326 -10.52 -13.96 -11.03
N ALA A 327 -11.58 -13.14 -10.95
CA ALA A 327 -12.54 -13.00 -12.04
C ALA A 327 -11.91 -12.37 -13.29
N LEU A 328 -11.06 -11.36 -13.12
CA LEU A 328 -10.30 -10.72 -14.21
C LEU A 328 -9.30 -11.69 -14.84
N LEU A 329 -8.63 -12.50 -14.04
CA LEU A 329 -7.64 -13.46 -14.52
C LEU A 329 -8.26 -14.59 -15.34
N ARG A 330 -9.44 -15.10 -14.94
CA ARG A 330 -10.19 -16.07 -15.76
C ARG A 330 -10.61 -15.49 -17.11
N ARG A 331 -11.04 -14.22 -17.14
CA ARG A 331 -11.38 -13.52 -18.40
C ARG A 331 -10.17 -13.35 -19.32
N ASN A 332 -9.02 -13.02 -18.76
CA ASN A 332 -7.81 -12.77 -19.56
C ASN A 332 -7.17 -14.03 -20.15
N LEU A 333 -7.53 -15.21 -19.66
CA LEU A 333 -6.97 -16.52 -20.07
C LEU A 333 -7.98 -17.36 -20.88
N GLY A 334 -8.94 -16.72 -21.57
CA GLY A 334 -9.96 -17.38 -22.39
C GLY A 334 -9.38 -18.28 -23.50
N ASP A 335 -10.27 -18.80 -24.36
CA ASP A 335 -9.90 -19.72 -25.45
C ASP A 335 -8.67 -19.22 -26.25
N THR A 336 -7.89 -20.14 -26.83
CA THR A 336 -6.65 -19.89 -27.58
C THR A 336 -6.79 -20.11 -29.08
N ALA A 337 -7.97 -20.47 -29.59
CA ALA A 337 -8.18 -20.65 -31.03
C ALA A 337 -7.93 -19.35 -31.82
N GLY A 338 -7.18 -19.41 -32.93
CA GLY A 338 -6.89 -18.28 -33.82
C GLY A 338 -5.62 -17.48 -33.47
N PRO A 339 -5.26 -16.47 -34.31
CA PRO A 339 -4.17 -15.57 -34.02
C PRO A 339 -4.49 -14.67 -32.81
N GLU A 340 -3.47 -14.40 -32.01
CA GLU A 340 -3.59 -13.55 -30.82
C GLU A 340 -3.46 -12.07 -31.19
N ALA A 341 -2.55 -11.78 -32.11
CA ALA A 341 -2.36 -10.45 -32.66
C ALA A 341 -1.89 -10.54 -34.10
N VAL A 342 -2.39 -9.64 -34.94
CA VAL A 342 -2.02 -9.55 -36.35
C VAL A 342 -1.69 -8.11 -36.70
N VAL A 343 -0.62 -7.92 -37.47
CA VAL A 343 -0.26 -6.64 -38.10
C VAL A 343 -0.32 -6.83 -39.61
N ALA A 344 -1.10 -5.99 -40.28
CA ALA A 344 -1.29 -6.04 -41.73
C ALA A 344 -1.35 -4.63 -42.32
N ALA A 345 -1.46 -4.54 -43.64
CA ALA A 345 -1.56 -3.26 -44.36
C ALA A 345 -2.80 -2.46 -43.95
N GLU A 346 -3.87 -3.13 -43.55
CA GLU A 346 -5.15 -2.50 -43.17
C GLU A 346 -5.08 -1.91 -41.76
N GLY A 347 -4.33 -2.54 -40.85
CA GLY A 347 -4.31 -2.14 -39.45
C GLY A 347 -3.72 -3.19 -38.50
N ILE A 348 -4.10 -3.06 -37.23
CA ILE A 348 -3.75 -4.03 -36.18
C ILE A 348 -5.00 -4.75 -35.72
N GLU A 349 -4.94 -6.08 -35.71
CA GLU A 349 -5.95 -6.96 -35.14
C GLU A 349 -5.44 -7.49 -33.81
N ILE A 350 -6.26 -7.38 -32.75
CA ILE A 350 -5.98 -8.01 -31.46
C ILE A 350 -7.14 -8.96 -31.19
N ARG A 351 -6.86 -10.13 -30.61
CA ARG A 351 -7.86 -11.15 -30.32
C ARG A 351 -9.16 -10.59 -29.75
N GLY A 352 -10.26 -10.88 -30.44
CA GLY A 352 -11.63 -10.53 -30.03
C GLY A 352 -12.01 -9.08 -30.31
N LEU A 353 -11.12 -8.28 -30.87
CA LEU A 353 -11.40 -6.95 -31.40
C LEU A 353 -11.42 -7.00 -32.93
N PRO A 354 -12.26 -6.17 -33.58
CA PRO A 354 -12.15 -5.98 -35.02
C PRO A 354 -10.80 -5.35 -35.39
N VAL A 355 -10.42 -5.43 -36.66
CA VAL A 355 -9.24 -4.73 -37.18
C VAL A 355 -9.35 -3.24 -36.85
N ILE A 356 -8.33 -2.71 -36.17
CA ILE A 356 -8.19 -1.29 -35.88
C ILE A 356 -7.39 -0.69 -37.04
N ALA A 357 -8.08 0.00 -37.94
CA ALA A 357 -7.46 0.52 -39.14
C ALA A 357 -6.41 1.58 -38.80
N TRP A 358 -5.32 1.64 -39.57
CA TRP A 358 -4.22 2.57 -39.28
C TRP A 358 -4.64 4.03 -39.17
N ASN A 359 -5.62 4.46 -39.97
CA ASN A 359 -6.17 5.82 -39.96
C ASN A 359 -7.05 6.13 -38.72
N GLU A 360 -7.47 5.11 -37.97
CA GLU A 360 -8.19 5.24 -36.70
C GLU A 360 -7.24 5.33 -35.49
N ILE A 361 -5.99 4.89 -35.65
CA ILE A 361 -4.98 4.86 -34.59
C ILE A 361 -4.35 6.26 -34.45
N LEU A 362 -4.41 6.83 -33.25
CA LEU A 362 -3.75 8.09 -32.91
C LEU A 362 -2.29 7.89 -32.50
N GLY A 363 -1.99 6.75 -31.91
CA GLY A 363 -0.65 6.39 -31.48
C GLY A 363 -0.59 5.03 -30.83
N ILE A 364 0.62 4.48 -30.76
CA ILE A 364 0.90 3.18 -30.18
C ILE A 364 1.94 3.35 -29.08
N VAL A 365 1.67 2.80 -27.90
CA VAL A 365 2.57 2.88 -26.75
C VAL A 365 2.96 1.48 -26.32
N TYR A 366 4.24 1.15 -26.47
CA TYR A 366 4.84 -0.07 -25.97
C TYR A 366 5.44 0.18 -24.58
N LEU A 367 4.83 -0.45 -23.58
CA LEU A 367 5.26 -0.39 -22.18
C LEU A 367 6.19 -1.56 -21.88
N ASP A 368 7.41 -1.26 -21.41
CA ASP A 368 8.37 -2.23 -20.87
C ASP A 368 8.71 -1.88 -19.42
N ASP A 369 7.95 -2.44 -18.48
CA ASP A 369 8.13 -2.22 -17.03
C ASP A 369 9.01 -3.31 -16.37
N ARG A 370 9.80 -4.06 -17.16
CA ARG A 370 10.63 -5.18 -16.67
C ARG A 370 11.64 -4.74 -15.62
N GLN A 371 12.37 -3.65 -15.86
CA GLN A 371 13.42 -3.20 -14.94
C GLN A 371 12.84 -2.79 -13.58
N ARG A 372 11.72 -2.06 -13.57
CA ARG A 372 11.02 -1.68 -12.33
C ARG A 372 10.48 -2.91 -11.62
N THR A 373 9.93 -3.84 -12.39
CA THR A 373 9.45 -5.13 -11.90
C THR A 373 10.56 -5.91 -11.22
N GLU A 374 11.73 -6.07 -11.84
CA GLU A 374 12.90 -6.76 -11.27
C GLU A 374 13.35 -6.13 -9.96
N ARG A 375 13.39 -4.79 -9.89
CA ARG A 375 13.68 -4.07 -8.64
C ARG A 375 12.62 -4.31 -7.56
N ALA A 376 11.35 -4.39 -7.93
CA ALA A 376 10.28 -4.69 -6.97
C ALA A 376 10.28 -6.16 -6.53
N LEU A 377 10.73 -7.08 -7.38
CA LEU A 377 10.89 -8.51 -7.09
C LEU A 377 12.07 -8.82 -6.14
N SER A 378 13.05 -7.92 -6.03
CA SER A 378 14.18 -8.07 -5.11
C SER A 378 13.82 -7.71 -3.65
N VAL A 379 12.71 -6.99 -3.42
CA VAL A 379 12.24 -6.65 -2.09
C VAL A 379 11.53 -7.86 -1.44
N PRO A 380 11.89 -8.34 -0.24
CA PRO A 380 11.44 -9.64 0.27
C PRO A 380 9.93 -9.83 0.37
N VAL A 381 9.21 -8.89 0.99
CA VAL A 381 7.76 -9.04 1.25
C VAL A 381 6.93 -8.66 0.03
N THR A 382 7.22 -7.52 -0.59
CA THR A 382 6.49 -7.06 -1.78
C THR A 382 6.81 -7.92 -2.99
N GLY A 383 8.06 -8.36 -3.14
CA GLY A 383 8.53 -9.21 -4.22
C GLY A 383 7.86 -10.59 -4.21
N TRP A 384 7.55 -11.16 -3.04
CA TRP A 384 6.78 -12.41 -2.99
C TRP A 384 5.38 -12.25 -3.58
N GLY A 385 4.64 -11.21 -3.15
CA GLY A 385 3.32 -10.89 -3.71
C GLY A 385 3.36 -10.55 -5.20
N LEU A 386 4.43 -9.89 -5.65
CA LEU A 386 4.65 -9.55 -7.06
C LEU A 386 4.98 -10.79 -7.90
N ARG A 387 5.80 -11.73 -7.40
CA ARG A 387 6.06 -13.02 -8.07
C ARG A 387 4.77 -13.81 -8.27
N LEU A 388 3.89 -13.81 -7.27
CA LEU A 388 2.57 -14.44 -7.38
C LEU A 388 1.71 -13.73 -8.43
N ALA A 389 1.73 -12.40 -8.47
CA ALA A 389 1.04 -11.62 -9.49
C ALA A 389 1.51 -11.95 -10.91
N PHE A 390 2.82 -11.99 -11.16
CA PHE A 390 3.38 -12.31 -12.47
C PHE A 390 3.07 -13.75 -12.90
N LYS A 391 3.23 -14.72 -11.99
CA LYS A 391 2.82 -16.11 -12.25
C LYS A 391 1.33 -16.24 -12.54
N ALA A 392 0.52 -15.33 -12.00
CA ALA A 392 -0.91 -15.26 -12.25
C ALA A 392 -1.28 -14.61 -13.60
N GLY A 393 -0.33 -14.07 -14.36
CA GLY A 393 -0.59 -13.37 -15.63
C GLY A 393 -0.72 -11.85 -15.49
N GLU A 394 -0.16 -11.26 -14.43
CA GLU A 394 0.25 -9.85 -14.47
C GLU A 394 1.39 -9.74 -15.49
N GLY A 395 1.24 -8.89 -16.49
CA GLY A 395 2.27 -8.65 -17.52
C GLY A 395 3.10 -7.43 -17.17
N SER A 396 4.40 -7.49 -17.41
CA SER A 396 5.36 -6.38 -17.32
C SER A 396 5.53 -5.67 -18.66
N ILE A 397 5.10 -6.30 -19.75
CA ILE A 397 5.19 -5.77 -21.10
C ILE A 397 3.80 -5.68 -21.72
N GLY A 398 3.45 -4.51 -22.26
CA GLY A 398 2.16 -4.31 -22.90
C GLY A 398 2.24 -3.41 -24.12
N LEU A 399 1.25 -3.54 -24.99
CA LEU A 399 1.00 -2.62 -26.09
C LEU A 399 -0.34 -1.93 -25.84
N THR A 400 -0.34 -0.60 -25.83
CA THR A 400 -1.55 0.21 -25.79
C THR A 400 -1.74 0.92 -27.12
N ILE A 401 -2.88 0.71 -27.75
CA ILE A 401 -3.28 1.38 -28.99
C ILE A 401 -4.28 2.46 -28.63
N ALA A 402 -3.93 3.72 -28.87
CA ALA A 402 -4.81 4.86 -28.74
C ALA A 402 -5.60 5.05 -30.05
N VAL A 403 -6.92 5.15 -29.96
CA VAL A 403 -7.82 5.26 -31.11
C VAL A 403 -8.65 6.53 -31.04
N ARG A 404 -8.92 7.13 -32.21
CA ARG A 404 -9.64 8.41 -32.32
C ARG A 404 -11.10 8.29 -31.88
N ASP A 405 -11.81 7.27 -32.34
CA ASP A 405 -13.20 6.99 -31.97
C ASP A 405 -13.30 5.67 -31.19
N GLY A 406 -13.13 5.77 -29.88
CA GLY A 406 -13.26 4.62 -28.99
C GLY A 406 -14.69 4.08 -28.93
N VAL A 407 -15.72 4.93 -29.14
CA VAL A 407 -17.13 4.53 -29.08
C VAL A 407 -17.47 3.70 -30.31
N GLY A 408 -17.05 4.14 -31.50
CA GLY A 408 -17.18 3.38 -32.74
C GLY A 408 -16.43 2.06 -32.69
N LEU A 409 -15.19 2.05 -32.19
CA LEU A 409 -14.47 0.78 -32.00
C LEU A 409 -15.23 -0.16 -31.07
N ARG A 410 -15.73 0.36 -29.93
CA ARG A 410 -16.45 -0.42 -28.91
C ARG A 410 -17.78 -0.96 -29.40
N SER A 411 -18.50 -0.24 -30.27
CA SER A 411 -19.78 -0.69 -30.84
C SER A 411 -19.61 -1.83 -31.84
N ARG A 412 -18.47 -1.86 -32.56
CA ARG A 412 -18.10 -2.98 -33.46
C ARG A 412 -17.74 -4.27 -32.71
N VAL A 413 -17.47 -4.21 -31.40
CA VAL A 413 -17.13 -5.40 -30.61
C VAL A 413 -18.40 -6.17 -30.23
N THR A 414 -18.51 -7.40 -30.74
CA THR A 414 -19.65 -8.30 -30.51
C THR A 414 -19.66 -8.85 -29.08
N SER A 415 -18.53 -9.34 -28.59
CA SER A 415 -18.39 -9.90 -27.25
C SER A 415 -18.47 -8.83 -26.17
N ARG A 416 -19.38 -9.01 -25.20
CA ARG A 416 -19.53 -8.12 -24.03
C ARG A 416 -18.23 -8.02 -23.22
N ASP A 417 -17.51 -9.12 -23.08
CA ASP A 417 -16.26 -9.15 -22.32
C ASP A 417 -15.17 -8.36 -23.04
N THR A 418 -15.01 -8.56 -24.35
CA THR A 418 -14.00 -7.83 -25.14
C THR A 418 -14.36 -6.36 -25.32
N ARG A 419 -15.65 -6.02 -25.32
CA ARG A 419 -16.13 -4.63 -25.36
C ARG A 419 -15.63 -3.82 -24.16
N SER A 420 -15.34 -4.46 -23.03
CA SER A 420 -14.76 -3.80 -21.85
C SER A 420 -13.25 -3.54 -21.95
N ALA A 421 -12.57 -4.20 -22.91
CA ALA A 421 -11.15 -3.97 -23.18
C ALA A 421 -10.90 -2.62 -23.87
N VAL A 422 -11.90 -2.09 -24.59
CA VAL A 422 -11.88 -0.73 -25.15
C VAL A 422 -12.24 0.25 -24.04
N LYS A 423 -11.22 0.89 -23.46
CA LYS A 423 -11.41 1.93 -22.44
C LYS A 423 -11.68 3.26 -23.11
N LEU A 424 -12.76 3.93 -22.72
CA LEU A 424 -13.15 5.21 -23.26
C LEU A 424 -12.56 6.34 -22.42
N TRP A 425 -11.98 7.33 -23.08
CA TRP A 425 -11.47 8.54 -22.46
C TRP A 425 -12.58 9.61 -22.37
N PRO A 426 -12.35 10.71 -21.63
CA PRO A 426 -13.22 11.88 -21.68
C PRO A 426 -13.43 12.37 -23.13
N ARG A 427 -14.49 13.14 -23.38
CA ARG A 427 -14.72 13.72 -24.71
C ARG A 427 -13.60 14.72 -25.02
N GLY A 428 -12.97 14.54 -26.18
CA GLY A 428 -12.02 15.51 -26.72
C GLY A 428 -12.74 16.72 -27.32
N GLU A 429 -11.95 17.65 -27.87
CA GLU A 429 -12.45 18.90 -28.45
C GLU A 429 -13.45 18.69 -29.60
N HIS A 430 -13.27 17.60 -30.36
CA HIS A 430 -14.15 17.24 -31.49
C HIS A 430 -15.43 16.52 -31.06
N GLY A 431 -15.76 16.47 -29.76
CA GLY A 431 -16.96 15.81 -29.22
C GLY A 431 -16.91 14.27 -29.22
N LEU A 432 -15.97 13.67 -29.94
CA LEU A 432 -15.68 12.24 -29.92
C LEU A 432 -14.99 11.83 -28.60
N ARG A 433 -15.25 10.60 -28.15
CA ARG A 433 -14.53 9.99 -27.03
C ARG A 433 -13.43 9.09 -27.59
N GLY A 434 -12.19 9.49 -27.39
CA GLY A 434 -11.03 8.65 -27.68
C GLY A 434 -11.09 7.32 -26.93
N GLY A 435 -10.40 6.32 -27.45
CA GLY A 435 -10.34 4.99 -26.86
C GLY A 435 -8.91 4.52 -26.66
N THR A 436 -8.72 3.58 -25.73
CA THR A 436 -7.48 2.79 -25.64
C THR A 436 -7.79 1.32 -25.56
N VAL A 437 -7.00 0.53 -26.27
CA VAL A 437 -6.95 -0.91 -26.15
C VAL A 437 -5.57 -1.29 -25.62
N THR A 438 -5.51 -1.96 -24.47
CA THR A 438 -4.24 -2.45 -23.92
C THR A 438 -4.20 -3.97 -23.94
N THR A 439 -3.18 -4.53 -24.58
CA THR A 439 -2.87 -5.95 -24.54
C THR A 439 -1.57 -6.22 -23.76
N ARG A 440 -1.53 -7.29 -22.98
CA ARG A 440 -0.34 -7.72 -22.21
C ARG A 440 0.41 -8.75 -23.03
N LEU A 441 1.54 -8.36 -23.60
CA LEU A 441 2.23 -9.16 -24.59
C LEU A 441 3.04 -10.31 -23.97
N ASP A 442 3.69 -10.08 -22.83
CA ASP A 442 4.50 -11.11 -22.17
C ASP A 442 3.69 -12.23 -21.50
N VAL A 443 2.39 -12.02 -21.31
CA VAL A 443 1.47 -13.05 -20.81
C VAL A 443 0.96 -13.95 -21.94
N ARG A 444 0.89 -13.40 -23.16
CA ARG A 444 0.20 -14.05 -24.29
C ARG A 444 1.11 -14.51 -25.40
N LEU A 445 2.28 -13.90 -25.57
CA LEU A 445 3.23 -14.22 -26.65
C LEU A 445 4.55 -14.72 -26.06
N THR A 446 5.21 -15.62 -26.79
CA THR A 446 6.60 -15.98 -26.49
C THR A 446 7.51 -14.76 -26.69
N PRO A 447 8.72 -14.73 -26.10
CA PRO A 447 9.65 -13.62 -26.28
C PRO A 447 9.93 -13.30 -27.75
N GLU A 448 10.14 -14.33 -28.58
CA GLU A 448 10.40 -14.20 -30.01
C GLU A 448 9.17 -13.69 -30.78
N ALA A 449 7.99 -14.27 -30.54
CA ALA A 449 6.74 -13.83 -31.16
C ALA A 449 6.43 -12.35 -30.81
N ARG A 450 6.69 -11.96 -29.56
CA ARG A 450 6.53 -10.58 -29.11
C ARG A 450 7.47 -9.64 -29.85
N GLU A 451 8.74 -9.99 -30.01
CA GLU A 451 9.71 -9.15 -30.73
C GLU A 451 9.33 -8.98 -32.20
N ARG A 452 8.90 -10.05 -32.88
CA ARG A 452 8.38 -9.98 -34.25
C ARG A 452 7.13 -9.13 -34.35
N PHE A 453 6.16 -9.32 -33.44
CA PHE A 453 4.94 -8.51 -33.40
C PHE A 453 5.24 -7.02 -33.23
N ILE A 454 6.13 -6.66 -32.28
CA ILE A 454 6.49 -5.27 -32.04
C ILE A 454 7.25 -4.66 -33.22
N ALA A 455 8.15 -5.42 -33.84
CA ALA A 455 8.86 -4.97 -35.03
C ALA A 455 7.90 -4.71 -36.20
N ALA A 456 6.96 -5.64 -36.45
CA ALA A 456 5.91 -5.47 -37.45
C ALA A 456 5.00 -4.29 -37.14
N ALA A 457 4.54 -4.13 -35.90
CA ALA A 457 3.69 -3.01 -35.47
C ALA A 457 4.39 -1.66 -35.64
N ARG A 458 5.69 -1.57 -35.33
CA ARG A 458 6.50 -0.37 -35.53
C ARG A 458 6.70 -0.07 -37.02
N GLY A 459 6.98 -1.08 -37.85
CA GLY A 459 7.08 -0.91 -39.31
C GLY A 459 5.75 -0.46 -39.96
N GLY A 460 4.64 -1.02 -39.50
CA GLY A 460 3.29 -0.60 -39.91
C GLY A 460 2.97 0.83 -39.47
N ALA A 461 3.30 1.19 -38.23
CA ALA A 461 3.11 2.54 -37.69
C ALA A 461 3.91 3.59 -38.49
N VAL A 462 5.18 3.30 -38.81
CA VAL A 462 6.02 4.17 -39.66
C VAL A 462 5.40 4.35 -41.05
N THR A 463 4.89 3.27 -41.65
CA THR A 463 4.25 3.32 -42.98
C THR A 463 2.97 4.16 -42.96
N ALA A 464 2.21 4.11 -41.86
CA ALA A 464 0.97 4.84 -41.69
C ALA A 464 1.14 6.27 -41.14
N GLY A 465 2.35 6.69 -40.77
CA GLY A 465 2.59 7.96 -40.09
C GLY A 465 2.00 8.02 -38.67
N VAL A 466 1.83 6.86 -38.03
CA VAL A 466 1.31 6.75 -36.65
C VAL A 466 2.48 6.76 -35.66
N PRO A 467 2.45 7.59 -34.60
CA PRO A 467 3.53 7.63 -33.62
C PRO A 467 3.60 6.34 -32.81
N PHE A 468 4.81 5.82 -32.61
CA PHE A 468 5.11 4.66 -31.78
C PHE A 468 6.06 5.05 -30.65
N HIS A 469 5.64 4.84 -29.40
CA HIS A 469 6.38 5.25 -28.21
C HIS A 469 6.79 4.07 -27.35
N LEU A 470 8.06 4.01 -26.97
CA LEU A 470 8.57 3.11 -25.93
C LEU A 470 8.55 3.82 -24.58
N VAL A 471 7.84 3.27 -23.60
CA VAL A 471 7.78 3.81 -22.23
C VAL A 471 8.26 2.77 -21.23
N ARG A 472 9.04 3.20 -20.23
CA ARG A 472 9.66 2.33 -19.21
C ARG A 472 8.91 2.32 -17.87
N GLY A 473 7.67 2.81 -17.86
CA GLY A 473 6.90 2.93 -16.64
C GLY A 473 5.42 3.23 -16.90
N VAL A 474 4.58 2.77 -15.97
CA VAL A 474 3.12 2.92 -16.03
C VAL A 474 2.69 4.40 -15.96
N LEU A 475 3.42 5.22 -15.20
CA LEU A 475 3.12 6.66 -15.10
C LEU A 475 3.40 7.38 -16.42
N ASP A 476 4.51 7.06 -17.08
CA ASP A 476 4.84 7.64 -18.38
C ASP A 476 3.85 7.20 -19.43
N ASN A 477 3.45 5.92 -19.43
CA ASN A 477 2.36 5.41 -20.26
C ASN A 477 1.07 6.22 -20.06
N ALA A 478 0.66 6.46 -18.81
CA ALA A 478 -0.54 7.23 -18.51
C ALA A 478 -0.44 8.69 -18.99
N LYS A 479 0.72 9.33 -18.79
CA LYS A 479 0.98 10.71 -19.28
C LYS A 479 0.92 10.80 -20.80
N PHE A 480 1.55 9.86 -21.51
CA PHE A 480 1.53 9.82 -22.97
C PHE A 480 0.13 9.62 -23.53
N LEU A 481 -0.60 8.63 -23.03
CA LEU A 481 -2.00 8.40 -23.42
C LEU A 481 -2.88 9.60 -23.10
N GLY A 482 -2.64 10.22 -21.94
CA GLY A 482 -3.26 11.45 -21.51
C GLY A 482 -3.16 12.57 -22.50
N ARG A 483 -1.93 12.89 -22.93
CA ARG A 483 -1.67 13.95 -23.92
C ARG A 483 -2.27 13.65 -25.29
N MET A 484 -2.35 12.38 -25.69
CA MET A 484 -2.92 11.99 -26.99
C MET A 484 -4.46 12.02 -27.00
N LEU A 485 -5.11 11.76 -25.87
CA LEU A 485 -6.55 11.46 -25.82
C LEU A 485 -7.37 12.43 -24.97
N ASP A 486 -6.74 13.20 -24.09
CA ASP A 486 -7.39 14.18 -23.23
C ASP A 486 -6.80 15.58 -23.48
N PRO A 487 -7.56 16.49 -24.13
CA PRO A 487 -7.09 17.85 -24.40
C PRO A 487 -6.77 18.62 -23.11
N LYS A 488 -7.39 18.25 -21.97
CA LYS A 488 -7.13 18.92 -20.68
C LYS A 488 -5.74 18.63 -20.12
N TRP A 489 -5.04 17.63 -20.65
CA TRP A 489 -3.70 17.28 -20.20
C TRP A 489 -2.62 18.20 -20.81
N GLY A 490 -2.98 19.07 -21.77
CA GLY A 490 -2.07 19.90 -22.56
C GLY A 490 -1.29 20.98 -21.83
N ASP A 491 -1.80 21.52 -20.69
CA ASP A 491 -1.33 22.83 -20.19
C ASP A 491 -0.90 22.89 -18.71
N THR A 492 -0.85 21.78 -17.98
CA THR A 492 -0.31 21.79 -16.60
C THR A 492 1.18 21.43 -16.61
N PRO A 493 2.08 22.37 -16.23
CA PRO A 493 3.53 22.13 -16.16
C PRO A 493 3.94 21.05 -15.16
#